data_AF-X1EQE7-F1
#
_entry.id   AF-X1EQE7-F1
#
_cell.length_a   1.000
_cell.length_b   1.000
_cell.length_c   1.000
_cell.angle_alpha   90.00
_cell.angle_beta   90.00
_cell.angle_gamma   90.00
#
_symmetry.space_group_name_H-M   'P 1'
#
loop_
_entity.id
_entity.type
_entity.pdbx_description
1 polymer ?
#
loop_
_entity_poly.entity_id
_entity_poly.type
_entity_poly.pdbx_seq_one_letter_code
_entity_poly.pdbx_strand_id
1 'polypeptide(L)' 'MRWYPIIETIPQMLPDEYRDEKAEIKFLKTNKDLLDNAFFKQNLKPFNV' A
#
# COMPACT_ATOMS: atom_id res chain seq x y z
N MET A 1 3.77 0.10 10.43
CA MET A 1 2.31 0.29 10.24
C MET A 1 1.85 -0.62 9.12
N ARG A 2 0.66 -1.22 9.23
CA ARG A 2 0.06 -1.99 8.14
C ARG A 2 -0.84 -1.07 7.31
N TRP A 3 -0.80 -1.22 5.98
CA TRP A 3 -1.62 -0.42 5.08
C TRP A 3 -2.47 -1.33 4.19
N TYR A 4 -3.57 -0.79 3.67
CA TYR A 4 -4.49 -1.49 2.79
C TYR A 4 -4.91 -0.55 1.65
N PRO A 5 -4.86 -0.99 0.39
CA PRO A 5 -5.36 -0.19 -0.72
C PRO A 5 -6.89 -0.13 -0.65
N ILE A 6 -7.43 1.04 -0.97
CA ILE A 6 -8.86 1.22 -1.20
C ILE A 6 -9.06 1.26 -2.71
N ILE A 7 -9.76 0.27 -3.24
CA ILE A 7 -10.03 0.11 -4.68
C ILE A 7 -11.54 0.12 -4.85
N GLU A 8 -12.05 0.95 -5.77
CA GLU A 8 -13.50 1.11 -5.99
C GLU A 8 -14.26 1.41 -4.68
N THR A 9 -13.68 2.24 -3.82
CA THR A 9 -14.19 2.59 -2.47
C THR A 9 -14.21 1.45 -1.44
N ILE A 10 -13.72 0.26 -1.81
CA ILE A 10 -13.66 -0.91 -0.93
C ILE A 10 -12.23 -1.10 -0.41
N PRO A 11 -12.01 -1.13 0.91
CA PRO A 11 -10.71 -1.50 1.49
C PRO A 11 -10.41 -2.98 1.24
N GLN A 12 -9.29 -3.28 0.59
CA GLN A 12 -8.83 -4.64 0.35
C GLN A 12 -7.99 -5.13 1.53
N MET A 13 -8.64 -5.83 2.47
CA MET A 13 -8.01 -6.37 3.68
C MET A 13 -7.60 -7.84 3.49
N LEU A 14 -6.63 -8.08 2.61
CA LEU A 14 -6.10 -9.43 2.40
C LEU A 14 -5.03 -9.78 3.45
N PRO A 15 -4.96 -11.05 3.89
CA PRO A 15 -3.80 -11.58 4.61
C PRO A 15 -2.53 -11.47 3.76
N ASP A 16 -1.38 -11.28 4.40
CA ASP A 16 -0.10 -11.04 3.69
C ASP A 16 0.25 -12.11 2.65
N GLU A 17 -0.09 -13.37 2.92
CA GLU A 17 0.17 -14.51 2.03
C GLU A 17 -0.58 -14.41 0.69
N TYR A 18 -1.66 -13.63 0.64
CA TYR A 18 -2.48 -13.42 -0.55
C TYR A 18 -2.27 -12.04 -1.19
N ARG A 19 -1.29 -11.26 -0.71
CA ARG A 19 -0.99 -9.93 -1.27
C ARG A 19 0.01 -10.05 -2.41
N ASP A 20 -0.29 -9.40 -3.52
CA ASP A 20 0.61 -9.34 -4.68
C ASP A 20 1.55 -8.14 -4.55
N GLU A 21 2.84 -8.43 -4.29
CA GLU A 21 3.89 -7.42 -4.15
C GLU A 21 3.97 -6.47 -5.36
N LYS A 22 3.86 -6.98 -6.58
CA LYS A 22 3.99 -6.17 -7.79
C LYS A 22 2.83 -5.21 -7.93
N ALA A 23 1.61 -5.70 -7.68
CA ALA A 23 0.40 -4.88 -7.74
C ALA A 23 0.47 -3.75 -6.70
N GLU A 24 0.98 -4.05 -5.51
CA GLU A 24 1.02 -3.10 -4.40
C GLU A 24 2.13 -2.08 -4.47
N ILE A 25 3.33 -2.49 -4.86
CA ILE A 25 4.42 -1.54 -5.14
C ILE A 25 4.00 -0.59 -6.26
N LYS A 26 3.30 -1.10 -7.29
CA LYS A 26 2.74 -0.26 -8.34
C LYS A 26 1.70 0.72 -7.79
N PHE A 27 0.77 0.26 -6.95
CA PHE A 27 -0.23 1.11 -6.30
C PHE A 27 0.43 2.24 -5.49
N LEU A 28 1.42 1.91 -4.66
CA LEU A 28 2.15 2.89 -3.84
C LEU A 28 2.89 3.92 -4.70
N LYS A 29 3.53 3.50 -5.81
CA LYS A 29 4.22 4.41 -6.73
C LYS A 29 3.25 5.31 -7.49
N THR A 30 2.14 4.75 -7.99
CA THR A 30 1.15 5.52 -8.77
C THR A 30 0.43 6.55 -7.90
N ASN A 31 0.21 6.26 -6.61
CA ASN A 31 -0.47 7.18 -5.69
C ASN A 31 0.50 7.96 -4.80
N LYS A 32 1.80 7.92 -5.09
CA LYS A 32 2.84 8.55 -4.26
C LYS A 32 2.60 10.05 -4.09
N ASP A 33 2.13 10.72 -5.13
CA ASP A 33 1.86 12.16 -5.12
C ASP A 33 0.60 12.54 -4.33
N LEU A 34 -0.27 11.57 -4.03
CA LEU A 34 -1.48 11.77 -3.22
C LEU A 34 -1.25 11.50 -1.74
N LEU A 35 -0.09 10.93 -1.37
CA LEU A 35 0.24 10.51 -0.02
C LEU A 35 1.35 11.38 0.54
N ASP A 36 1.23 11.73 1.82
CA ASP A 36 2.27 12.51 2.49
C ASP A 36 3.59 11.73 2.55
N ASN A 37 4.71 12.44 2.36
CA ASN A 37 6.05 11.86 2.51
C ASN A 37 6.29 11.24 3.91
N ALA A 38 5.57 11.71 4.93
CA ALA A 38 5.63 11.14 6.27
C ALA A 38 5.08 9.71 6.33
N PHE A 39 4.16 9.32 5.43
CA PHE A 39 3.64 7.96 5.34
C PHE A 39 4.72 6.96 4.94
N PHE A 40 5.49 7.28 3.89
CA PHE A 40 6.56 6.41 3.36
C PHE A 40 7.78 6.29 4.30
N LYS A 41 7.97 7.25 5.20
CA LYS A 41 9.01 7.18 6.25
C LYS A 41 8.70 6.16 7.34
N GLN A 42 7.51 5.59 7.35
CA GLN A 42 7.13 4.57 8.32
C GLN A 42 7.58 3.19 7.86
N ASN A 43 7.70 2.25 8.81
CA ASN A 43 7.90 0.83 8.50
C ASN A 43 6.59 0.22 7.97
N LEU A 44 6.25 0.52 6.71
CA LEU A 44 5.08 0.01 6.02
C LEU A 44 5.19 -1.51 5.83
N LYS A 45 4.12 -2.21 6.14
CA LYS A 45 3.98 -3.66 5.96
C LYS A 45 2.74 -3.96 5.10
N PRO A 46 2.81 -4.98 4.24
CA PRO A 46 3.95 -5.87 4.01
C PRO A 46 5.02 -5.27 3.09
N PHE A 47 4.65 -4.35 2.20
CA PHE A 47 5.57 -3.76 1.21
C PHE A 47 5.77 -2.26 1.42
N ASN A 48 6.94 -1.76 1.01
CA ASN A 48 7.36 -0.37 1.07
C ASN A 48 8.08 0.03 -0.24
N VAL A 49 8.18 1.33 -0.53
CA VAL A 49 8.74 1.90 -1.78
C VAL A 49 9.75 3.01 -1.57
#